data_AF-A0A653DMX6-F1
#
_entry.id   AF-A0A653DMX6-F1
#
_cell.length_a   1.000
_cell.length_b   1.000
_cell.length_c   1.000
_cell.angle_alpha   90.00
_cell.angle_beta   90.00
_cell.angle_gamma   90.00
#
_symmetry.space_group_name_H-M   'P 1'
#
loop_
_entity.id
_entity.type
_entity.pdbx_description
1 polymer ?
#
loop_
_entity_poly.entity_id
_entity_poly.type
_entity_poly.pdbx_seq_one_letter_code
_entity_poly.pdbx_strand_id
1 'polypeptide(L)' 'MDGALFKIAEKVKNSEVSDTCSLRLFFRNKQIMIDSGNGNSKDINWPLEDKQKMISIFETVYDEAKKDNDMVVLPQD' A
#
# COMPACT_ATOMS: atom_id res chain seq x y z
N MET A 1 -16.46 0.27 15.76
CA MET A 1 -15.27 0.16 14.88
C MET A 1 -14.34 -0.86 15.51
N ASP A 2 -13.89 -1.84 14.74
CA ASP A 2 -13.07 -2.96 15.21
C ASP A 2 -11.73 -2.47 15.80
N GLY A 3 -11.23 -3.10 16.86
CA GLY A 3 -9.99 -2.69 17.54
C GLY A 3 -8.75 -2.74 16.63
N ALA A 4 -8.79 -3.59 15.60
CA ALA A 4 -7.74 -3.64 14.57
C ALA A 4 -7.70 -2.36 13.72
N LEU A 5 -8.86 -1.81 13.35
CA LEU A 5 -8.93 -0.57 12.57
C LEU A 5 -8.40 0.62 13.38
N PHE A 6 -8.68 0.66 14.68
CA PHE A 6 -8.15 1.69 15.57
C PHE A 6 -6.61 1.66 15.62
N LYS A 7 -6.01 0.47 15.75
CA LYS A 7 -4.55 0.29 15.74
C LYS A 7 -3.91 0.75 14.42
N ILE A 8 -4.54 0.43 13.28
CA ILE A 8 -4.06 0.87 11.97
C ILE A 8 -4.13 2.40 11.87
N ALA A 9 -5.23 3.00 12.33
CA ALA A 9 -5.40 4.46 12.31
C ALA A 9 -4.35 5.17 13.18
N GLU A 10 -4.04 4.67 14.39
CA GLU A 10 -2.95 5.20 15.22
C GLU A 10 -1.59 5.06 14.53
N LYS A 11 -1.32 3.91 13.89
CA LYS A 11 -0.06 3.68 13.16
C LYS A 11 0.10 4.69 12.02
N VAL A 12 -0.96 4.96 11.26
CA VAL A 12 -0.96 5.97 10.18
C VAL A 12 -0.79 7.38 10.75
N LYS A 13 -1.50 7.73 11.83
CA LYS A 13 -1.39 9.04 12.48
C LYS A 13 0.03 9.35 12.97
N ASN A 14 0.74 8.36 13.49
CA ASN A 14 2.10 8.51 13.99
C ASN A 14 3.17 8.38 12.90
N SER A 15 2.78 8.29 11.62
CA SER A 15 3.69 8.24 10.48
C SER A 15 3.98 9.64 9.95
N GLU A 16 5.19 9.85 9.41
CA GLU A 16 5.54 11.06 8.68
C GLU A 16 4.88 11.01 7.28
N VAL A 17 3.67 11.54 7.16
CA VAL A 17 3.00 11.73 5.86
C VAL A 17 3.27 13.17 5.42
N SER A 18 4.23 13.33 4.50
CA SER A 18 4.62 14.63 3.97
C SER A 18 3.81 15.05 2.74
N ASP A 19 3.27 14.07 2.01
CA ASP A 19 2.58 14.28 0.73
C ASP A 19 1.10 14.64 0.92
N THR A 20 0.56 15.47 0.01
CA THR A 20 -0.85 15.89 0.02
C THR A 20 -1.81 14.73 -0.21
N CYS A 21 -1.37 13.69 -0.92
CA CYS A 21 -2.11 12.46 -1.13
C CYS A 21 -1.14 11.27 -1.00
N SER A 22 -1.49 10.32 -0.14
CA SER A 22 -0.71 9.11 0.08
C SER A 22 -1.66 7.93 0.29
N LEU A 23 -1.42 6.84 -0.43
CA LEU A 23 -2.16 5.59 -0.31
C LEU A 23 -1.28 4.52 0.31
N ARG A 24 -1.73 3.96 1.44
CA ARG A 24 -1.08 2.86 2.15
C ARG A 24 -2.00 1.65 2.25
N LEU A 25 -1.49 0.48 1.88
CA LEU A 25 -2.26 -0.77 1.88
C LEU A 25 -1.93 -1.63 3.10
N PHE A 26 -2.98 -2.17 3.72
CA PHE A 26 -2.87 -3.08 4.86
C PHE A 26 -3.68 -4.36 4.61
N PHE A 27 -3.09 -5.51 4.93
CA PHE A 27 -3.76 -6.80 4.91
C PHE A 27 -3.54 -7.51 6.25
N ARG A 28 -4.64 -7.88 6.94
CA ARG A 28 -4.59 -8.56 8.25
C ARG A 28 -3.66 -7.86 9.27
N ASN A 29 -3.76 -6.53 9.38
CA ASN A 29 -2.93 -5.69 10.26
C ASN A 29 -1.42 -5.62 9.91
N LYS A 30 -0.99 -6.22 8.79
CA LYS A 30 0.33 -6.02 8.20
C LYS A 30 0.26 -4.94 7.12
N GLN A 31 1.27 -4.06 7.07
CA GLN A 31 1.42 -3.11 5.96
C GLN A 31 2.03 -3.86 4.77
N ILE A 32 1.51 -3.62 3.57
CA ILE A 32 2.09 -4.18 2.34
C ILE A 32 2.93 -3.11 1.67
N MET A 33 4.21 -3.38 1.47
CA MET A 33 5.14 -2.53 0.74
C MET A 33 5.00 -2.78 -0.77
N ILE A 34 5.09 -1.72 -1.56
CA ILE A 34 4.93 -1.77 -3.02
C ILE A 34 6.17 -1.16 -3.66
N ASP A 35 7.07 -2.01 -4.15
CA ASP A 35 8.22 -1.54 -4.91
C ASP A 35 7.81 -1.24 -6.36
N SER A 36 7.79 0.04 -6.69
CA SER A 36 7.55 0.55 -8.05
C SER A 36 8.83 0.97 -8.77
N GLY A 37 10.01 0.80 -8.14
CA GLY A 37 11.30 1.25 -8.66
C GLY A 37 11.61 2.74 -8.45
N ASN A 38 10.71 3.51 -7.82
CA ASN A 38 10.91 4.94 -7.56
C ASN A 38 11.64 5.25 -6.24
N GLY A 39 12.04 4.22 -5.48
CA GLY A 39 12.74 4.36 -4.20
C GLY A 39 11.86 4.60 -2.97
N ASN A 40 10.53 4.71 -3.12
CA ASN A 40 9.58 4.73 -2.00
C ASN A 40 8.59 3.56 -2.10
N SER A 41 8.77 2.55 -1.25
CA SER A 41 7.89 1.37 -1.22
C SER A 41 6.85 1.38 -0.10
N LYS A 42 6.87 2.38 0.79
CA LYS A 42 5.97 2.41 1.95
C LYS A 42 4.58 2.90 1.58
N ASP A 43 4.52 3.86 0.68
CA ASP A 43 3.35 4.62 0.29
C ASP A 43 3.31 4.82 -1.22
N ILE A 44 2.11 4.78 -1.81
CA ILE A 44 1.87 5.27 -3.16
C ILE A 44 1.53 6.77 -3.05
N ASN A 45 2.49 7.63 -3.35
CA ASN A 45 2.36 9.08 -3.32
C ASN A 45 2.44 9.73 -4.72
N TRP A 46 2.51 8.91 -5.78
CA TRP A 46 2.46 9.38 -7.17
C TRP A 46 1.04 9.28 -7.75
N PRO A 47 0.73 10.07 -8.78
CA PRO A 47 -0.57 9.99 -9.45
C PRO A 47 -0.84 8.61 -10.05
N LEU A 48 -1.96 7.99 -9.67
CA LEU A 48 -2.51 6.82 -10.33
C LEU A 48 -3.60 7.27 -11.30
N GLU A 49 -3.21 7.62 -12.53
CA GLU A 49 -4.12 8.23 -13.52
C GLU A 49 -4.99 7.19 -14.26
N ASP A 50 -4.45 5.98 -14.46
CA ASP A 50 -5.18 4.90 -15.11
C ASP A 50 -5.87 3.98 -14.09
N LYS A 51 -7.19 3.89 -14.24
CA LYS A 51 -8.05 3.00 -13.45
C LYS A 51 -7.66 1.54 -13.62
N GLN A 52 -7.28 1.09 -14.82
CA GLN A 52 -6.88 -0.30 -15.04
C GLN A 52 -5.59 -0.62 -14.30
N LYS A 53 -4.57 0.25 -14.44
CA LYS A 53 -3.33 0.14 -13.67
C LYS A 53 -3.57 0.10 -12.15
N MET A 54 -4.46 0.94 -11.63
CA MET A 54 -4.85 0.92 -10.21
C MET A 54 -5.47 -0.42 -9.78
N ILE A 55 -6.38 -0.97 -10.60
CA ILE A 55 -7.00 -2.27 -10.32
C ILE A 55 -5.94 -3.39 -10.32
N SER A 56 -5.08 -3.44 -11.33
CA SER A 56 -4.03 -4.47 -11.41
C SER A 56 -3.05 -4.42 -10.24
N ILE A 57 -2.69 -3.22 -9.75
CA ILE A 57 -1.87 -3.07 -8.54
C ILE A 57 -2.58 -3.70 -7.34
N PHE A 58 -3.87 -3.43 -7.14
CA PHE A 58 -4.61 -3.96 -6.00
C PHE A 58 -4.82 -5.47 -6.07
N GLU A 59 -5.08 -6.02 -7.26
CA GLU A 59 -5.17 -7.47 -7.47
C GLU A 59 -3.84 -8.16 -7.13
N THR A 60 -2.73 -7.62 -7.64
CA THR A 60 -1.38 -8.15 -7.34
C THR A 60 -1.08 -8.09 -5.85
N VAL A 61 -1.38 -6.95 -5.21
CA VAL A 61 -1.22 -6.77 -3.76
C VAL A 61 -2.01 -7.79 -2.98
N TYR A 62 -3.25 -8.02 -3.36
CA TYR A 62 -4.12 -8.96 -2.67
C TYR A 62 -3.64 -10.42 -2.82
N ASP A 63 -3.20 -10.82 -4.01
CA ASP A 63 -2.71 -12.16 -4.26
C ASP A 63 -1.39 -12.46 -3.54
N GLU A 64 -0.48 -11.49 -3.47
CA GLU A 64 0.76 -11.62 -2.71
C GLU A 64 0.51 -11.60 -1.19
N ALA A 65 -0.33 -10.70 -0.71
CA ALA A 65 -0.67 -10.63 0.71
C ALA A 65 -1.39 -11.91 1.20
N LYS A 66 -2.17 -12.57 0.34
CA LYS A 66 -2.75 -13.89 0.60
C LYS A 66 -1.71 -14.98 0.85
N LYS A 67 -0.55 -14.89 0.20
CA LYS A 67 0.59 -15.80 0.35
C LYS A 67 1.46 -15.45 1.57
N ASP A 68 1.03 -14.47 2.37
CA ASP A 68 1.75 -13.90 3.52
C ASP A 68 3.00 -13.08 3.13
N ASN A 69 3.11 -12.67 1.86
CA ASN A 69 4.14 -11.73 1.41
C ASN A 69 3.76 -10.31 1.85
N ASP A 70 4.72 -9.57 2.40
CA ASP A 70 4.57 -8.19 2.88
C ASP A 70 5.17 -7.16 1.91
N MET A 71 5.71 -7.62 0.78
CA MET A 71 6.31 -6.80 -0.26
C MET A 71 5.86 -7.29 -1.64
N VAL A 72 5.48 -6.34 -2.49
CA VAL A 72 5.05 -6.57 -3.87
C VAL A 72 5.90 -5.75 -4.80
N VAL A 73 6.50 -6.39 -5.80
CA VAL A 73 7.25 -5.72 -6.85
C VAL A 73 6.35 -5.55 -8.05
N LEU A 74 6.09 -4.31 -8.45
CA LEU A 74 5.33 -4.03 -9.66
C LEU A 74 6.24 -4.22 -10.89
N PRO A 75 5.71 -4.75 -12.00
CA PRO A 75 6.44 -4.76 -13.25
C PRO A 75 6.76 -3.31 -13.65
N GLN A 76 8.01 -3.05 -14.00
CA GLN A 76 8.38 -1.81 -14.68
C GLN A 76 7.86 -1.91 -16.12
N ASP A 77 7.06 -0.92 -16.53
CA ASP A 77 6.69 -0.74 -17.94
C ASP A 77 7.94 -0.47 -18.80
#